data_AF-A0A239B4T8-F1
#
_entry.id   AF-A0A239B4T8-F1
#
_cell.length_a   1.000
_cell.length_b   1.000
_cell.length_c   1.000
_cell.angle_alpha   90.00
_cell.angle_beta   90.00
_cell.angle_gamma   90.00
#
_symmetry.space_group_name_H-M   'P 1'
#
loop_
_entity.id
_entity.type
_entity.pdbx_description
1 polymer ?
#
loop_
_entity_poly.entity_id
_entity_poly.type
_entity_poly.pdbx_seq_one_letter_code
_entity_poly.pdbx_strand_id
1 'polypeptide(L)'
;MKRASNSERLLAPRPIVMPSTITFCKLTIRKLYARGKRLGIAGWNNEADYADYIHNLWEAISSHRELKSEAKRTEDLLGKGDVIQLLSDTVMEQQNVLASK
;
A
#
# COMPACT_ATOMS: atom_id res chain seq x y z
N MET A 1 -0.66 -9.77 -29.63
CA MET A 1 -0.56 -9.76 -28.16
C MET A 1 -1.93 -9.46 -27.57
N LYS A 2 -2.58 -10.43 -26.91
CA LYS A 2 -3.89 -10.23 -26.27
C LYS A 2 -3.66 -9.57 -24.91
N ARG A 3 -4.23 -8.37 -24.71
CA ARG A 3 -4.29 -7.68 -23.40
C ARG A 3 -5.11 -8.58 -22.46
N ALA A 4 -4.49 -9.09 -21.39
CA ALA A 4 -5.23 -9.77 -20.33
C ALA A 4 -6.09 -8.73 -19.62
N SER A 5 -7.39 -8.70 -19.96
CA SER A 5 -8.39 -7.92 -19.24
C SER A 5 -8.74 -8.67 -17.96
N ASN A 6 -7.83 -8.69 -16.99
CA ASN A 6 -8.07 -9.23 -15.64
C ASN A 6 -8.89 -8.25 -14.79
N SER A 7 -9.94 -7.68 -15.36
CA SER A 7 -10.97 -6.99 -14.59
C SER A 7 -11.99 -8.04 -14.15
N GLU A 8 -11.64 -8.83 -13.14
CA GLU A 8 -12.64 -9.61 -12.41
C GLU A 8 -13.72 -8.64 -11.91
N ARG A 9 -14.88 -8.66 -12.58
CA ARG A 9 -16.04 -7.91 -12.12
C ARG A 9 -16.38 -8.40 -10.73
N LEU A 10 -16.38 -7.48 -9.77
CA LEU A 10 -16.83 -7.77 -8.41
C LEU A 10 -18.24 -8.35 -8.47
N LEU A 11 -18.43 -9.56 -7.94
CA LEU A 11 -19.72 -10.26 -7.91
C LEU A 11 -20.76 -9.53 -7.04
N ALA A 12 -20.30 -8.64 -6.17
CA ALA A 12 -21.11 -7.75 -5.35
C ALA A 12 -20.38 -6.41 -5.15
N PRO A 13 -21.10 -5.29 -4.97
CA PRO A 13 -20.47 -4.03 -4.56
C PRO A 13 -19.74 -4.24 -3.23
N ARG A 14 -18.53 -3.69 -3.10
CA ARG A 14 -17.82 -3.70 -1.82
C ARG A 14 -18.66 -2.93 -0.79
N PRO A 15 -18.72 -3.40 0.47
CA PRO A 15 -19.40 -2.66 1.53
C PRO A 15 -18.83 -1.24 1.62
N ILE A 16 -19.71 -0.27 1.88
CA ILE A 16 -19.31 1.14 2.01
C ILE A 16 -18.34 1.24 3.19
N VAL A 17 -17.08 1.55 2.89
CA VAL A 17 -16.06 1.74 3.91
C VAL A 17 -16.33 3.07 4.62
N MET A 18 -16.50 3.02 5.94
CA MET A 18 -16.74 4.21 6.74
C MET A 18 -15.52 5.15 6.70
N PRO A 19 -15.69 6.48 6.68
CA PRO A 19 -14.58 7.44 6.69
C PRO A 19 -13.60 7.25 7.87
N SER A 20 -14.11 6.82 9.02
CA SER A 20 -13.29 6.45 10.19
C SER A 20 -12.35 5.28 9.90
N THR A 21 -12.83 4.27 9.17
CA THR A 21 -12.02 3.12 8.72
C THR A 21 -10.93 3.56 7.76
N ILE A 22 -11.22 4.46 6.81
CA ILE A 22 -10.22 5.01 5.89
C ILE A 22 -9.13 5.75 6.67
N THR A 23 -9.54 6.60 7.62
CA THR A 23 -8.61 7.39 8.44
C THR A 23 -7.70 6.48 9.27
N PHE A 24 -8.29 5.47 9.92
CA PHE A 24 -7.55 4.46 10.66
C PHE A 24 -6.55 3.71 9.77
N CYS A 25 -6.99 3.25 8.60
CA CYS A 25 -6.12 2.52 7.68
C CYS A 25 -5.01 3.41 7.11
N LYS A 26 -5.26 4.70 6.84
CA LYS A 26 -4.21 5.65 6.43
C LYS A 26 -3.13 5.77 7.51
N LEU A 27 -3.51 5.85 8.78
CA LEU A 27 -2.55 5.84 9.90
C LEU A 27 -1.78 4.53 9.99
N THR A 28 -2.44 3.39 9.81
CA THR A 28 -1.80 2.08 9.81
C THR A 28 -0.81 1.92 8.67
N ILE A 29 -1.16 2.32 7.45
CA ILE A 29 -0.29 2.27 6.28
C ILE A 29 0.96 3.15 6.49
N ARG A 30 0.80 4.36 7.06
CA ARG A 30 1.94 5.21 7.44
C ARG A 30 2.87 4.53 8.44
N LYS A 31 2.33 3.84 9.45
CA LYS A 31 3.12 3.08 10.43
C LYS A 31 3.84 1.90 9.78
N LEU A 32 3.13 1.13 8.94
CA LEU A 32 3.70 0.01 8.20
C LEU A 32 4.84 0.46 7.29
N TYR A 33 4.65 1.55 6.55
CA TYR A 33 5.69 2.14 5.71
C TYR A 33 6.91 2.58 6.53
N ALA A 34 6.70 3.33 7.62
CA ALA A 34 7.80 3.78 8.48
C ALA A 34 8.58 2.60 9.11
N ARG A 35 7.87 1.55 9.56
CA ARG A 35 8.50 0.32 10.05
C ARG A 35 9.24 -0.42 8.94
N GLY A 36 8.65 -0.52 7.76
CA GLY A 36 9.27 -1.12 6.57
C GLY A 36 10.56 -0.40 6.16
N LYS A 37 10.60 0.93 6.20
CA LYS A 37 11.83 1.70 5.99
C LYS A 37 12.92 1.32 7.00
N ARG A 38 12.58 1.23 8.29
CA ARG A 38 13.55 0.87 9.35
C ARG A 38 14.09 -0.55 9.18
N LEU A 39 13.30 -1.44 8.59
CA LEU A 39 13.67 -2.82 8.29
C LEU A 39 14.39 -2.97 6.93
N GLY A 40 14.63 -1.88 6.20
CA GLY A 40 15.29 -1.91 4.88
C GLY A 40 14.39 -2.33 3.71
N ILE A 41 13.10 -2.57 3.95
CA ILE A 41 12.14 -3.06 2.95
C ILE A 41 11.82 -2.02 1.86
N ALA A 42 11.99 -0.73 2.16
CA ALA A 42 11.61 0.32 1.22
C ALA A 42 12.70 0.75 0.23
N GLY A 43 13.93 0.25 0.39
CA GLY A 43 15.10 0.73 -0.36
C GLY A 43 15.63 -0.21 -1.45
N TRP A 44 15.12 -1.44 -1.54
CA TRP A 44 15.68 -2.48 -2.42
C TRP A 44 15.28 -2.34 -3.90
N ASN A 45 14.28 -1.52 -4.23
CA ASN A 45 13.71 -1.45 -5.58
C ASN A 45 13.57 -0.01 -6.12
N ASN A 46 14.53 0.87 -5.77
CA ASN A 46 14.48 2.29 -6.11
C ASN A 46 14.64 2.60 -7.62
N GLU A 47 15.02 1.61 -8.43
CA GLU A 47 15.21 1.77 -9.88
C GLU A 47 13.99 1.35 -10.72
N ALA A 48 12.98 0.74 -10.10
CA ALA A 48 11.75 0.36 -10.78
C ALA A 48 10.88 1.59 -11.11
N ASP A 49 10.03 1.45 -12.14
CA ASP A 49 8.95 2.41 -12.37
C ASP A 49 8.09 2.58 -11.11
N TYR A 50 7.53 3.77 -10.90
CA TYR A 50 6.84 4.10 -9.66
C TYR A 50 5.67 3.16 -9.35
N ALA A 51 4.92 2.73 -10.38
CA ALA A 51 3.81 1.80 -10.19
C ALA A 51 4.32 0.44 -9.68
N ASP A 52 5.35 -0.09 -10.33
CA ASP A 52 5.99 -1.35 -9.92
C ASP A 52 6.65 -1.22 -8.54
N TYR A 53 7.27 -0.08 -8.24
CA TYR A 53 7.84 0.21 -6.94
C TYR A 53 6.80 0.12 -5.82
N ILE A 54 5.66 0.80 -5.95
CA ILE A 54 4.61 0.80 -4.92
C ILE A 54 3.99 -0.60 -4.77
N HIS A 55 3.77 -1.31 -5.87
CA HIS A 55 3.27 -2.68 -5.82
C HIS A 55 4.25 -3.61 -5.10
N ASN A 56 5.53 -3.59 -5.49
CA ASN A 56 6.57 -4.40 -4.86
C ASN A 56 6.81 -4.04 -3.40
N LEU A 57 6.69 -2.75 -3.05
CA LEU A 57 6.78 -2.28 -1.67
C LEU A 57 5.67 -2.88 -0.80
N TRP A 58 4.43 -2.88 -1.29
CA TRP A 58 3.33 -3.50 -0.56
C TRP A 58 3.47 -5.01 -0.44
N GLU A 59 3.86 -5.70 -1.51
CA GLU A 59 4.12 -7.15 -1.48
C GLU A 59 5.21 -7.50 -0.45
N ALA A 60 6.27 -6.71 -0.40
CA ALA A 60 7.34 -6.90 0.56
C ALA A 60 6.88 -6.64 2.01
N ILE A 61 6.09 -5.59 2.25
CA ILE A 61 5.49 -5.30 3.57
C ILE A 61 4.53 -6.41 4.00
N SER A 62 3.63 -6.84 3.12
CA SER A 62 2.61 -7.85 3.41
C SER A 62 3.18 -9.27 3.55
N SER A 63 4.37 -9.52 2.99
CA SER A 63 5.09 -10.79 3.14
C SER A 63 6.05 -10.80 4.33
N HIS A 64 6.40 -9.64 4.89
CA HIS A 64 7.36 -9.55 5.99
C HIS A 64 6.79 -10.11 7.31
N ARG A 65 7.55 -10.99 7.98
CA ARG A 65 7.11 -11.72 9.19
C ARG A 65 6.48 -10.82 10.26
N GLU A 66 7.06 -9.65 10.52
CA GLU A 66 6.61 -8.72 11.57
C GLU A 66 5.47 -7.79 11.17
N LEU A 67 5.23 -7.61 9.87
CA LEU A 67 4.29 -6.62 9.34
C LEU A 67 3.05 -7.30 8.74
N LYS A 68 3.18 -8.54 8.28
CA LYS A 68 2.16 -9.33 7.59
C LYS A 68 0.79 -9.34 8.27
N SER A 69 0.73 -9.52 9.59
CA SER A 69 -0.55 -9.61 10.29
C SER A 69 -1.33 -8.29 10.24
N GLU A 70 -0.64 -7.17 10.41
CA GLU A 70 -1.24 -5.84 10.38
C GLU A 70 -1.56 -5.43 8.93
N ALA A 71 -0.63 -5.71 8.00
CA ALA A 71 -0.81 -5.48 6.57
C ALA A 71 -2.03 -6.24 6.00
N LYS A 72 -2.16 -7.55 6.31
CA LYS A 72 -3.28 -8.37 5.86
C LYS A 72 -4.61 -7.86 6.41
N ARG A 73 -4.67 -7.49 7.70
CA ARG A 73 -5.89 -6.92 8.29
C ARG A 73 -6.29 -5.62 7.59
N THR A 74 -5.33 -4.76 7.26
CA THR A 74 -5.60 -3.52 6.52
C THR A 74 -6.08 -3.79 5.10
N GLU A 75 -5.50 -4.78 4.42
CA GLU A 75 -5.96 -5.21 3.10
C GLU A 75 -7.37 -5.83 3.15
N ASP A 76 -7.71 -6.60 4.17
CA ASP A 76 -9.05 -7.18 4.33
C ASP A 76 -10.12 -6.08 4.56
N LEU A 77 -9.75 -4.97 5.20
CA LEU A 77 -10.66 -3.86 5.51
C LEU A 77 -10.91 -2.91 4.32
N LEU A 78 -9.91 -2.67 3.49
CA LEU A 78 -9.99 -1.72 2.38
C LEU A 78 -10.05 -2.40 1.01
N GLY A 79 -9.38 -3.55 0.89
CA GLY A 79 -9.02 -4.18 -0.36
C GLY A 79 -7.72 -3.64 -0.94
N LYS A 80 -7.01 -4.51 -1.67
CA LYS A 80 -5.66 -4.27 -2.17
C LYS A 80 -5.48 -2.98 -2.97
N GLY A 81 -6.43 -2.63 -3.86
CA GLY A 81 -6.35 -1.41 -4.67
C GLY A 81 -6.31 -0.14 -3.84
N ASP A 82 -7.18 -0.03 -2.84
CA ASP A 82 -7.26 1.15 -1.96
C ASP A 82 -6.03 1.25 -1.04
N VAL A 83 -5.49 0.11 -0.61
CA VAL A 83 -4.23 0.08 0.15
C VAL A 83 -3.05 0.57 -0.69
N ILE A 84 -2.94 0.11 -1.94
CA ILE A 84 -1.90 0.54 -2.87
C ILE A 84 -1.98 2.06 -3.10
N GLN A 85 -3.19 2.59 -3.29
CA GLN A 85 -3.40 4.03 -3.46
C GLN A 85 -2.96 4.82 -2.22
N LEU A 86 -3.39 4.40 -1.02
CA LEU A 86 -3.01 5.08 0.23
C LEU A 86 -1.52 4.95 0.55
N LEU A 87 -0.88 3.85 0.13
CA LEU A 87 0.58 3.68 0.24
C LEU A 87 1.31 4.64 -0.71
N SER A 88 0.85 4.76 -1.96
CA SER A 88 1.35 5.74 -2.93
C SER A 88 1.29 7.16 -2.37
N ASP A 89 0.12 7.56 -1.85
CA ASP A 89 -0.07 8.87 -1.21
C ASP A 89 0.91 9.08 -0.06
N THR A 90 1.09 8.05 0.78
CA THR A 90 2.02 8.09 1.92
C THR A 90 3.48 8.29 1.47
N VAL A 91 3.91 7.59 0.41
CA VAL A 91 5.26 7.71 -0.13
C VAL A 91 5.48 9.09 -0.72
N MET A 92 4.54 9.60 -1.54
CA MET A 92 4.63 10.93 -2.14
C MET A 92 4.64 12.04 -1.09
N GLU A 93 3.75 11.97 -0.08
CA GLU A 93 3.73 12.92 1.04
C GLU A 93 5.10 12.97 1.74
N GLN A 94 5.73 11.82 1.98
CA GLN A 94 7.04 11.75 2.64
C GLN A 94 8.18 12.29 1.77
N GLN A 95 8.15 12.06 0.45
CA GLN A 95 9.15 12.60 -0.47
C GLN A 95 9.03 14.12 -0.62
N ASN A 96 7.81 14.65 -0.71
CA ASN A 96 7.55 16.09 -0.81
C ASN A 96 7.98 16.85 0.46
N VAL A 97 7.83 16.23 1.64
CA VAL A 97 8.35 16.76 2.90
C VAL A 97 9.88 16.84 2.91
N LEU A 98 10.57 15.89 2.26
CA LEU A 98 12.03 15.90 2.16
C LEU A 98 12.55 16.90 1.13
N ALA A 99 11.78 17.20 0.07
CA ALA A 99 12.15 18.19 -0.95
C ALA A 99 11.96 19.66 -0.49
N SER A 100 11.18 19.88 0.57
CA SER A 100 10.84 21.22 1.09
C SER A 100 11.74 21.66 2.25
N LYS A 101 12.85 20.96 2.51
CA LYS A 101 13.85 21.26 3.54
C LYS A 101 15.22 21.46 2.92
#